data_AF-A0A959P4D7-F1
#
_entry.id   AF-A0A959P4D7-F1
#
_cell.length_a   1.000
_cell.length_b   1.000
_cell.length_c   1.000
_cell.angle_alpha   90.00
_cell.angle_beta   90.00
_cell.angle_gamma   90.00
#
_symmetry.space_group_name_H-M   'P 1'
#
loop_
_entity.id
_entity.type
_entity.pdbx_description
1 polymer ?
#
loop_
_entity_poly.entity_id
_entity_poly.type
_entity_poly.pdbx_seq_one_letter_code
_entity_poly.pdbx_strand_id
1 'polypeptide(L)'
;ADHSYGIQVAQMAGLPEFVTKRAKEILLNLEDKELTPYEVKKRKIQKYQNDEYQISLFEMKDDKLRKEISDIAVDNMTPLEALNRLNELKKKIKEN
;
A
#
# COMPACT_ATOMS: atom_id res chain seq x y z
N ALA A 1 11.04 -33.88 1.76
CA ALA A 1 11.55 -32.56 1.35
C ALA A 1 10.93 -31.55 2.29
N ASP A 2 11.73 -30.80 3.04
CA ASP A 2 11.21 -29.88 4.04
C ASP A 2 10.52 -28.70 3.35
N HIS A 3 9.20 -28.60 3.52
CA HIS A 3 8.34 -27.62 2.84
C HIS A 3 8.70 -26.15 3.16
N SER A 4 9.59 -25.92 4.13
CA SER A 4 10.05 -24.61 4.59
C SER A 4 11.43 -24.20 4.05
N TYR A 5 12.16 -25.07 3.34
CA TYR A 5 13.53 -24.78 2.90
C TYR A 5 13.62 -23.55 1.97
N GLY A 6 12.65 -23.40 1.05
CA GLY A 6 12.61 -22.25 0.15
C GLY A 6 12.42 -20.90 0.88
N ILE A 7 11.67 -20.89 1.98
CA ILE A 7 11.48 -19.67 2.79
C ILE A 7 12.76 -19.31 3.55
N GLN A 8 13.50 -20.33 4.03
CA GLN A 8 14.78 -20.13 4.70
C GLN A 8 15.81 -19.50 3.75
N VAL A 9 15.90 -19.99 2.51
CA VAL A 9 16.79 -19.44 1.48
C VAL A 9 16.39 -18.02 1.09
N ALA A 10 15.08 -17.76 0.95
CA ALA A 10 14.54 -16.42 0.71
C ALA A 10 14.94 -15.41 1.80
N GLN A 11 14.94 -15.84 3.07
CA GLN A 11 15.39 -15.02 4.18
C GLN A 11 16.90 -14.75 4.13
N MET A 12 17.71 -15.76 3.79
CA MET A 12 19.17 -15.61 3.60
C MET A 12 19.52 -14.72 2.41
N ALA A 13 18.66 -14.71 1.37
CA ALA A 13 18.80 -13.84 0.20
C ALA A 13 18.43 -12.37 0.47
N GLY A 14 18.07 -12.02 1.71
CA GLY A 14 17.76 -10.64 2.12
C GLY A 14 16.38 -10.17 1.68
N LEU A 15 15.45 -11.08 1.38
CA LEU A 15 14.08 -10.68 1.10
C LEU A 15 13.42 -10.05 2.34
N PRO A 16 12.56 -9.03 2.17
CA PRO A 16 11.94 -8.34 3.29
C PRO A 16 11.21 -9.28 4.26
N GLU A 17 11.32 -9.02 5.56
CA GLU A 17 10.79 -9.89 6.62
C GLU A 17 9.28 -10.13 6.50
N PHE A 18 8.52 -9.12 6.08
CA PHE A 18 7.07 -9.24 5.89
C PHE A 18 6.70 -10.28 4.81
N VAL A 19 7.56 -10.46 3.79
CA VAL A 19 7.35 -11.43 2.71
C VAL A 19 7.56 -12.86 3.22
N THR A 20 8.66 -13.10 3.93
CA THR A 20 8.95 -14.43 4.48
C THR A 20 7.97 -14.82 5.58
N LYS A 21 7.53 -13.86 6.41
CA LYS A 21 6.46 -14.06 7.41
C LYS A 21 5.14 -14.44 6.75
N ARG A 22 4.73 -13.72 5.70
CA ARG A 22 3.49 -14.02 4.96
C ARG A 22 3.56 -15.39 4.29
N ALA A 23 4.70 -15.76 3.72
CA ALA A 23 4.91 -17.08 3.14
C ALA A 23 4.75 -18.21 4.17
N LYS A 24 5.28 -18.03 5.40
CA LYS A 24 5.10 -18.99 6.50
C LYS A 24 3.63 -19.15 6.89
N GLU A 25 2.90 -18.04 7.02
CA GLU A 25 1.46 -18.08 7.33
C GLU A 25 0.64 -18.82 6.26
N ILE A 26 0.97 -18.61 4.98
CA ILE A 26 0.30 -19.28 3.86
C ILE A 26 0.64 -20.77 3.86
N LEU A 27 1.90 -21.13 4.13
CA LEU A 27 2.34 -22.52 4.21
C LEU A 27 1.61 -23.26 5.34
N LEU A 28 1.58 -22.71 6.55
CA LEU A 28 0.80 -23.27 7.68
C LEU A 28 -0.67 -23.44 7.29
N ASN A 29 -1.25 -22.44 6.63
CA ASN A 29 -2.62 -22.49 6.14
C ASN A 29 -2.88 -23.53 5.04
N LEU A 30 -1.85 -23.99 4.33
CA LEU A 30 -1.95 -25.02 3.30
C LEU A 30 -1.76 -26.40 3.93
N GLU A 31 -0.79 -26.55 4.81
CA GLU A 31 -0.57 -27.76 5.63
C GLU A 31 -1.83 -28.08 6.47
N ASP A 32 -2.42 -27.06 7.11
CA ASP A 32 -3.70 -27.21 7.86
C ASP A 32 -4.91 -27.53 6.95
N LYS A 33 -4.86 -27.11 5.67
CA LYS A 33 -5.94 -27.34 4.70
C LYS A 33 -5.84 -28.66 3.96
N GLU A 34 -4.65 -29.26 3.87
CA GLU A 34 -4.55 -30.66 3.46
C GLU A 34 -5.16 -31.59 4.54
N LEU A 35 -5.25 -31.12 5.78
CA LEU A 35 -5.85 -31.86 6.90
C LEU A 35 -7.35 -31.58 7.13
N THR A 36 -7.98 -30.59 6.47
CA THR A 36 -9.40 -30.26 6.72
C THR A 36 -10.22 -29.91 5.45
N PRO A 37 -11.44 -30.46 5.26
CA PRO A 37 -12.19 -30.32 4.01
C PRO A 37 -12.67 -28.89 3.70
N TYR A 38 -12.08 -28.33 2.64
CA TYR A 38 -12.49 -27.34 1.62
C TYR A 38 -13.55 -26.22 1.84
N GLU A 39 -14.38 -26.17 2.88
CA GLU A 39 -15.61 -25.33 2.82
C GLU A 39 -15.53 -23.94 3.47
N VAL A 40 -14.46 -23.58 4.18
CA VAL A 40 -14.45 -22.31 4.95
C VAL A 40 -13.86 -21.12 4.16
N LYS A 41 -13.35 -21.33 2.94
CA LYS A 41 -12.44 -20.36 2.29
C LYS A 41 -13.11 -19.17 1.58
N LYS A 42 -14.42 -19.17 1.30
CA LYS A 42 -15.07 -17.99 0.70
C LYS A 42 -15.38 -16.86 1.69
N ARG A 43 -15.52 -17.14 2.99
CA ARG A 43 -15.97 -16.12 3.97
C ARG A 43 -14.85 -15.33 4.64
N LYS A 44 -13.63 -15.87 4.75
CA LYS A 44 -12.51 -15.13 5.39
C LYS A 44 -11.67 -14.29 4.42
N ILE A 45 -11.65 -14.61 3.13
CA ILE A 45 -10.91 -13.82 2.13
C ILE A 45 -11.54 -12.43 1.95
N GLN A 46 -12.87 -12.31 2.04
CA GLN A 46 -13.56 -11.01 1.97
C GLN A 46 -13.37 -10.14 3.22
N LYS A 47 -13.05 -10.72 4.39
CA LYS A 47 -12.91 -9.96 5.64
C LYS A 47 -11.56 -9.25 5.78
N TYR A 48 -10.53 -9.67 5.05
CA TYR A 48 -9.20 -9.04 5.05
C TYR A 48 -8.93 -8.14 3.83
N GLN A 49 -9.94 -7.87 2.98
CA GLN A 49 -9.81 -6.87 1.92
C GLN A 49 -10.21 -5.46 2.36
N ASN A 50 -10.71 -5.29 3.59
CA ASN A 50 -11.22 -3.99 4.07
C ASN A 50 -10.46 -3.37 5.23
N ASP A 51 -9.44 -4.04 5.80
CA ASP A 51 -8.63 -3.44 6.87
C ASP A 51 -7.16 -3.40 6.45
N GLU A 52 -6.77 -2.19 6.05
CA GLU A 52 -5.48 -1.56 6.27
C GLU A 52 -4.23 -2.16 5.57
N TYR A 53 -3.52 -1.27 4.88
CA TYR A 53 -2.17 -1.45 4.30
C TYR A 53 -2.03 -2.05 2.91
N GLN A 54 -2.88 -1.63 1.97
CA GLN A 54 -2.34 -1.35 0.63
C GLN A 54 -1.47 -0.09 0.76
N ILE A 55 -0.17 -0.28 1.06
CA ILE A 55 0.83 0.76 0.78
C ILE A 55 0.90 0.81 -0.74
N SER A 56 0.04 1.60 -1.36
CA SER A 56 0.25 2.02 -2.73
C SER A 56 1.53 2.84 -2.71
N LEU A 57 2.61 2.20 -3.16
CA LEU A 57 3.95 2.77 -3.27
C LEU A 57 3.96 4.08 -4.10
N PHE A 58 2.85 4.39 -4.77
CA PHE A 58 2.63 5.58 -5.57
C PHE A 58 1.59 6.58 -4.99
N GLU A 59 0.78 6.24 -3.97
CA GLU A 59 -0.21 7.19 -3.40
C GLU A 59 0.38 8.09 -2.30
N MET A 60 1.46 7.69 -1.64
CA MET A 60 1.99 8.41 -0.48
C MET A 60 2.65 9.77 -0.82
N LYS A 61 3.02 10.01 -2.09
CA LYS A 61 3.69 11.27 -2.50
C LYS A 61 2.74 12.32 -3.05
N ASP A 62 1.70 11.94 -3.78
CA ASP A 62 0.82 12.90 -4.48
C ASP A 62 -0.28 13.51 -3.59
N ASP A 63 -0.51 12.94 -2.40
CA ASP A 63 -1.67 13.32 -1.59
C ASP A 63 -1.57 14.74 -1.00
N LYS A 64 -0.36 15.23 -0.69
CA LYS A 64 -0.17 16.56 -0.08
C LYS A 64 -0.44 17.70 -1.06
N LEU A 65 0.10 17.62 -2.27
CA LEU A 65 -0.10 18.64 -3.30
C LEU A 65 -1.55 18.63 -3.80
N ARG A 66 -2.14 17.43 -3.93
CA ARG A 66 -3.52 17.27 -4.36
C ARG A 66 -4.51 17.83 -3.34
N LYS A 67 -4.28 17.61 -2.04
CA LYS A 67 -5.05 18.26 -0.97
C LYS A 67 -4.91 19.77 -1.01
N GLU A 68 -3.69 20.27 -1.13
CA GLU A 68 -3.44 21.71 -1.20
C GLU A 68 -4.16 22.36 -2.38
N ILE A 69 -4.22 21.73 -3.56
CA ILE A 69 -4.98 22.25 -4.71
C ILE A 69 -6.49 22.18 -4.46
N SER A 70 -6.98 21.12 -3.82
CA SER A 70 -8.41 20.93 -3.54
C SER A 70 -8.96 21.95 -2.56
N ASP A 71 -8.13 22.43 -1.63
CA ASP A 71 -8.51 23.42 -0.61
C ASP A 71 -8.46 24.87 -1.12
N ILE A 72 -8.06 25.10 -2.38
CA ILE A 72 -7.97 26.44 -2.97
C ILE A 72 -9.39 26.97 -3.26
N ALA A 73 -9.81 27.98 -2.50
CA ALA A 73 -11.07 28.68 -2.69
C ALA A 73 -11.00 29.70 -3.84
N VAL A 74 -11.09 29.22 -5.09
CA VAL A 74 -11.00 30.04 -6.32
C VAL A 74 -12.02 31.16 -6.36
N ASP A 75 -13.21 30.94 -5.78
CA ASP A 75 -14.29 31.93 -5.79
C ASP A 75 -14.02 33.16 -4.89
N ASN A 76 -13.08 33.05 -3.95
CA ASN A 76 -12.80 34.08 -2.94
C ASN A 76 -11.41 34.73 -3.08
N MET A 77 -10.76 34.59 -4.24
CA MET A 77 -9.45 35.18 -4.49
C MET A 77 -9.49 36.26 -5.56
N THR A 78 -8.63 37.26 -5.40
CA THR A 78 -8.37 38.24 -6.45
C THR A 78 -7.56 37.60 -7.58
N PRO A 79 -7.65 38.12 -8.82
CA PRO A 79 -6.87 37.61 -9.94
C PRO A 79 -5.34 37.60 -9.66
N LEU A 80 -4.85 38.59 -8.91
CA LEU A 80 -3.44 38.67 -8.52
C LEU A 80 -3.05 37.56 -7.54
N GLU A 81 -3.89 37.26 -6.55
CA GLU A 81 -3.68 36.17 -5.60
C GLU A 81 -3.71 34.81 -6.29
N ALA A 82 -4.64 34.59 -7.23
CA ALA A 82 -4.69 33.37 -8.02
C ALA A 82 -3.39 33.13 -8.80
N LEU A 83 -2.88 34.17 -9.46
CA LEU A 83 -1.60 34.11 -10.18
C LEU A 83 -0.41 33.83 -9.26
N ASN A 84 -0.38 34.46 -8.09
CA ASN A 84 0.66 34.21 -7.10
C ASN A 84 0.61 32.77 -6.59
N ARG A 85 -0.58 32.25 -6.27
CA ARG A 85 -0.78 30.88 -5.80
C ARG A 85 -0.39 29.84 -6.86
N LEU A 86 -0.73 30.08 -8.12
CA LEU A 86 -0.29 29.25 -9.25
C LEU A 86 1.24 29.20 -9.38
N ASN A 87 1.91 30.35 -9.19
CA ASN A 87 3.36 30.41 -9.26
C ASN A 87 4.03 29.60 -8.13
N GLU A 88 3.46 29.63 -6.92
CA GLU A 88 3.93 28.82 -5.79
C GLU A 88 3.78 27.31 -6.06
N LEU A 89 2.62 26.88 -6.56
CA LEU A 89 2.39 25.48 -6.91
C LEU A 89 3.40 25.00 -7.97
N LYS A 90 3.67 25.83 -8.98
CA LYS A 90 4.65 25.54 -10.03
C LYS A 90 6.07 25.38 -9.47
N LYS A 91 6.47 26.21 -8.49
CA LYS A 91 7.78 26.09 -7.83
C LYS A 91 7.89 24.79 -7.04
N LYS A 92 6.86 24.43 -6.27
CA LYS A 92 6.82 23.19 -5.48
C LYS A 92 6.97 21.93 -6.33
N ILE A 93 6.43 21.93 -7.55
CA ILE A 93 6.59 20.81 -8.51
C ILE A 93 8.00 20.76 -9.08
N LYS A 94 8.66 21.91 -9.28
CA LYS A 94 10.03 21.97 -9.83
C LYS A 94 11.13 21.60 -8.83
N GLU A 95 10.89 21.79 -7.53
CA GLU A 95 11.86 21.51 -6.47
C GLU A 95 11.79 20.08 -5.91
N ASN A 96 10.77 19.29 -6.29
CA ASN A 96 10.66 17.85 -6.00
C ASN A 96 11.05 17.01 -7.22
#